data_AF-A0A971CTS6-F1
#
_entry.id   AF-A0A971CTS6-F1
#
_cell.length_a   1.000
_cell.length_b   1.000
_cell.length_c   1.000
_cell.angle_alpha   90.00
_cell.angle_beta   90.00
_cell.angle_gamma   90.00
#
_symmetry.space_group_name_H-M   'P 1'
#
loop_
_entity.id
_entity.type
_entity.pdbx_description
1 polymer ?
#
loop_
_entity_poly.entity_id
_entity_poly.type
_entity_poly.pdbx_seq_one_letter_code
_entity_poly.pdbx_strand_id
1 'polypeptide(L)'
;PGPLGDAGASQYNKQAEQDYRGYLVAEFTYPILPTRKGGADWFYSLPEHDGLCHSAEKVFQDYLGALEFGNIFSLNVGPDYAGRLRDIDVRTLRQVGARTVLTPQ
;
A
#
# COMPACT_ATOMS: atom_id res chain seq x y z
N PRO A 1 -1.83 9.49 2.89
CA PRO A 1 -2.70 9.89 1.75
C PRO A 1 -3.15 11.33 1.96
N GLY A 2 -3.57 12.02 0.89
CA GLY A 2 -4.11 13.39 0.96
C GLY A 2 -5.16 13.61 -0.14
N PRO A 3 -5.86 14.76 -0.13
CA PRO A 3 -6.86 15.07 -1.14
C PRO A 3 -6.22 15.28 -2.52
N LEU A 4 -6.99 15.02 -3.57
CA LEU A 4 -6.58 15.31 -4.94
C LEU A 4 -6.23 16.81 -5.11
N GLY A 5 -5.11 17.09 -5.78
CA GLY A 5 -4.55 18.44 -5.93
C GLY A 5 -3.58 18.85 -4.82
N ASP A 6 -3.40 18.03 -3.77
CA ASP A 6 -2.41 18.28 -2.72
C ASP A 6 -1.02 17.79 -3.14
N ALA A 7 -0.21 18.71 -3.66
CA ALA A 7 1.18 18.46 -4.02
C ALA A 7 2.08 18.10 -2.83
N GLY A 8 1.67 18.39 -1.59
CA GLY A 8 2.34 17.95 -0.38
C GLY A 8 2.20 16.45 -0.15
N ALA A 9 1.08 15.86 -0.59
CA ALA A 9 0.81 14.42 -0.52
C ALA A 9 1.42 13.63 -1.70
N SER A 10 1.84 14.31 -2.77
CA SER A 10 2.52 13.71 -3.92
C SER A 10 4.03 13.57 -3.71
N GLN A 11 4.58 12.38 -3.99
CA GLN A 11 6.03 12.16 -3.90
C GLN A 11 6.74 12.42 -5.25
N TYR A 12 6.21 11.88 -6.35
CA TYR A 12 6.90 11.82 -7.64
C TYR A 12 6.33 12.74 -8.72
N ASN A 13 5.08 13.19 -8.57
CA ASN A 13 4.34 13.94 -9.60
C ASN A 13 3.90 15.35 -9.14
N LYS A 14 4.62 15.98 -8.20
CA LYS A 14 4.21 17.23 -7.54
C LYS A 14 3.76 18.33 -8.51
N GLN A 15 4.53 18.60 -9.56
CA GLN A 15 4.19 19.65 -10.52
C GLN A 15 2.90 19.31 -11.28
N ALA A 16 2.74 18.06 -11.71
CA ALA A 16 1.53 17.62 -12.39
C ALA A 16 0.31 17.66 -11.46
N GLU A 17 0.48 17.30 -10.19
CA GLU A 17 -0.54 17.45 -9.14
C GLU A 17 -0.98 18.92 -8.99
N GLN A 18 -0.04 19.86 -9.08
CA GLN A 18 -0.32 21.30 -9.01
C GLN A 18 -0.98 21.86 -10.25
N ASP A 19 -0.59 21.42 -11.44
CA ASP A 19 -0.97 22.09 -12.69
C ASP A 19 -2.17 21.44 -13.38
N TYR A 20 -2.29 20.11 -13.31
CA TYR A 20 -3.36 19.39 -13.97
C TYR A 20 -4.62 19.32 -13.09
N ARG A 21 -5.79 19.52 -13.71
CA ARG A 21 -7.10 19.54 -13.03
C ARG A 21 -8.07 18.48 -13.53
N GLY A 22 -7.65 17.62 -14.46
CA GLY A 22 -8.49 16.58 -15.04
C GLY A 22 -8.40 15.22 -14.34
N TYR A 23 -7.72 15.12 -13.19
CA TYR A 23 -7.72 13.90 -12.39
C TYR A 23 -9.11 13.69 -11.76
N LEU A 24 -9.55 12.42 -11.70
CA LEU A 24 -10.85 12.07 -11.11
C LEU A 24 -10.71 11.52 -9.68
N VAL A 25 -9.60 10.83 -9.42
CA VAL A 25 -9.28 10.18 -8.15
C VAL A 25 -7.77 10.06 -8.03
N ALA A 26 -7.23 10.12 -6.81
CA ALA A 26 -5.83 9.81 -6.56
C ALA A 26 -5.68 8.33 -6.21
N GLU A 27 -4.61 7.70 -6.70
CA GLU A 27 -4.18 6.38 -6.25
C GLU A 27 -2.83 6.52 -5.55
N PHE A 28 -2.65 5.81 -4.43
CA PHE A 28 -1.33 5.57 -3.89
C PHE A 28 -1.12 4.07 -3.69
N THR A 29 0.14 3.67 -3.87
CA THR A 29 0.53 2.27 -3.86
C THR A 29 1.91 2.10 -3.23
N TYR A 30 2.10 0.97 -2.57
CA TYR A 30 3.37 0.58 -1.99
C TYR A 30 3.46 -0.95 -1.87
N PRO A 31 4.67 -1.53 -1.77
CA PRO A 31 4.84 -2.95 -1.52
C PRO A 31 4.53 -3.31 -0.07
N ILE A 32 4.00 -4.52 0.17
CA ILE A 32 3.78 -5.03 1.52
C ILE A 32 5.07 -5.16 2.34
N LEU A 33 6.22 -5.13 1.69
CA LEU A 33 7.53 -5.15 2.33
C LEU A 33 7.88 -3.77 2.91
N PRO A 34 8.32 -3.70 4.18
CA PRO A 34 8.83 -2.46 4.75
C PRO A 34 10.18 -2.07 4.14
N THR A 35 10.58 -0.82 4.36
CA THR A 35 11.92 -0.32 4.04
C THR A 35 12.97 -1.23 4.67
N ARG A 36 13.91 -1.68 3.83
CA ARG A 36 14.94 -2.65 4.20
C ARG A 36 16.16 -2.50 3.32
N LYS A 37 17.23 -3.21 3.65
CA LYS A 37 18.47 -3.22 2.86
C LYS A 37 18.42 -4.33 1.81
N GLY A 38 18.75 -3.98 0.57
CA GLY A 38 18.84 -4.92 -0.55
C GLY A 38 17.48 -5.41 -1.05
N GLY A 39 17.51 -6.23 -2.11
CA GLY A 39 16.32 -6.80 -2.75
C GLY A 39 15.53 -5.80 -3.61
N ALA A 40 14.50 -6.30 -4.29
CA ALA A 40 13.56 -5.50 -5.06
C ALA A 40 12.36 -5.15 -4.19
N ASP A 41 11.87 -3.92 -4.26
CA ASP A 41 10.74 -3.50 -3.43
C ASP A 41 9.42 -4.15 -3.86
N TRP A 42 9.16 -4.22 -5.17
CA TRP A 42 7.87 -4.64 -5.73
C TRP A 42 7.77 -6.14 -6.04
N PHE A 43 8.90 -6.82 -6.13
CA PHE A 43 8.96 -8.25 -6.46
C PHE A 43 9.55 -9.04 -5.31
N TYR A 44 9.15 -10.30 -5.19
CA TYR A 44 9.89 -11.22 -4.36
C TYR A 44 11.32 -11.37 -4.88
N SER A 45 12.31 -11.14 -4.02
CA SER A 45 13.70 -11.07 -4.46
C SER A 45 14.70 -11.83 -3.61
N LEU A 46 14.52 -11.88 -2.28
CA LEU A 46 15.51 -12.46 -1.37
C LEU A 46 14.82 -13.20 -0.21
N PRO A 47 15.17 -14.47 0.06
CA PRO A 47 14.62 -15.24 1.18
C PRO A 47 14.88 -14.62 2.56
N GLU A 48 15.95 -13.81 2.70
CA GLU A 48 16.23 -13.09 3.95
C GLU A 48 15.12 -12.10 4.34
N HIS A 49 14.24 -11.72 3.39
CA HIS A 49 13.09 -10.85 3.63
C HIS A 49 11.79 -11.61 3.92
N ASP A 50 11.82 -12.94 4.00
CA ASP A 50 10.63 -13.78 4.21
C ASP A 50 9.91 -13.48 5.53
N GLY A 51 10.64 -13.00 6.54
CA GLY A 51 10.09 -12.57 7.83
C GLY A 51 9.59 -11.13 7.85
N LEU A 52 9.69 -10.39 6.75
CA LEU A 52 9.37 -8.96 6.68
C LEU A 52 8.01 -8.72 6.01
N CYS A 53 7.20 -7.90 6.66
CA CYS A 53 5.88 -7.46 6.20
C CYS A 53 5.49 -6.22 6.99
N HIS A 54 4.82 -5.25 6.36
CA HIS A 54 4.17 -4.18 7.09
C HIS A 54 3.17 -4.75 8.10
N SER A 55 2.98 -4.04 9.22
CA SER A 55 1.97 -4.45 10.20
C SER A 55 0.57 -4.28 9.62
N ALA A 56 -0.36 -5.14 10.03
CA ALA A 56 -1.78 -5.00 9.65
C ALA A 56 -2.36 -3.65 10.10
N GLU A 57 -1.90 -3.11 11.22
CA GLU A 57 -2.28 -1.78 11.70
C GLU A 57 -1.93 -0.69 10.69
N LYS A 58 -0.67 -0.64 10.25
CA LYS A 58 -0.22 0.38 9.28
C LYS A 58 -1.05 0.31 7.99
N VAL A 59 -1.20 -0.90 7.44
CA VAL A 59 -1.96 -1.12 6.20
C VAL A 59 -3.42 -0.69 6.35
N PHE A 60 -4.03 -0.99 7.49
CA PHE A 60 -5.41 -0.58 7.77
C PHE A 60 -5.55 0.94 7.95
N GLN A 61 -4.61 1.60 8.63
CA GLN A 61 -4.63 3.06 8.77
C GLN A 61 -4.45 3.78 7.42
N ASP A 62 -3.59 3.26 6.55
CA ASP A 62 -3.44 3.81 5.20
C ASP A 62 -4.72 3.63 4.37
N TYR A 63 -5.39 2.49 4.50
CA TYR A 63 -6.72 2.27 3.90
C TYR A 63 -7.75 3.28 4.41
N LEU A 64 -7.83 3.53 5.72
CA LEU A 64 -8.76 4.52 6.28
C LEU A 64 -8.46 5.93 5.75
N GLY A 65 -7.19 6.31 5.66
CA GLY A 65 -6.80 7.57 5.05
C GLY A 65 -7.11 7.65 3.56
N ALA A 66 -7.20 6.51 2.85
CA ALA A 66 -7.67 6.50 1.47
C ALA A 66 -9.17 6.80 1.39
N LEU A 67 -9.97 6.15 2.26
CA LEU A 67 -11.41 6.40 2.35
C LEU A 67 -11.73 7.85 2.69
N GLU A 68 -10.99 8.45 3.64
CA GLU A 68 -11.17 9.84 4.07
C GLU A 68 -11.15 10.84 2.90
N PHE A 69 -10.28 10.60 1.92
CA PHE A 69 -10.10 11.47 0.76
C PHE A 69 -10.74 10.94 -0.53
N GLY A 70 -11.46 9.81 -0.47
CA GLY A 70 -12.03 9.16 -1.65
C GLY A 70 -10.99 8.61 -2.63
N ASN A 71 -9.78 8.31 -2.15
CA ASN A 71 -8.67 7.79 -2.95
C ASN A 71 -8.78 6.27 -3.17
N ILE A 72 -8.06 5.78 -4.18
CA ILE A 72 -7.77 4.35 -4.35
C ILE A 72 -6.51 3.99 -3.55
N PHE A 73 -6.61 2.94 -2.74
CA PHE A 73 -5.46 2.32 -2.10
C PHE A 73 -5.15 0.96 -2.72
N SER A 74 -3.96 0.84 -3.30
CA SER A 74 -3.45 -0.40 -3.85
C SER A 74 -2.27 -0.89 -3.03
N LEU A 75 -2.26 -2.19 -2.68
CA LEU A 75 -1.15 -2.82 -1.95
C LEU A 75 -0.52 -3.89 -2.83
N ASN A 76 0.77 -3.74 -3.14
CA ASN A 76 1.50 -4.72 -3.93
C ASN A 76 1.97 -5.89 -3.05
N VAL A 77 1.63 -7.11 -3.46
CA VAL A 77 2.02 -8.35 -2.77
C VAL A 77 2.59 -9.31 -3.81
N GLY A 78 3.92 -9.41 -3.86
CA GLY A 78 4.62 -10.28 -4.81
C GLY A 78 4.61 -11.75 -4.38
N PRO A 79 4.29 -12.71 -5.27
CA PRO A 79 4.42 -14.13 -4.97
C PRO A 79 5.89 -14.55 -4.85
N ASP A 80 6.15 -15.58 -4.05
CA ASP A 80 7.45 -16.23 -3.89
C ASP A 80 7.88 -17.01 -5.16
N TYR A 81 9.06 -17.63 -5.13
CA TYR A 81 9.56 -18.44 -6.24
C TYR A 81 8.71 -19.69 -6.56
N ALA A 82 7.81 -20.10 -5.66
CA ALA A 82 6.85 -21.16 -5.89
C ALA A 82 5.51 -20.63 -6.45
N GLY A 83 5.41 -19.33 -6.74
CA GLY A 83 4.19 -18.68 -7.24
C GLY A 83 3.12 -18.49 -6.17
N ARG A 84 3.48 -18.47 -4.88
CA ARG A 84 2.54 -18.34 -3.76
C ARG A 84 2.78 -17.08 -2.95
N LEU A 85 1.72 -16.53 -2.37
CA LEU A 85 1.90 -15.52 -1.33
C LEU A 85 2.52 -16.17 -0.09
N ARG A 86 3.42 -15.45 0.58
CA ARG A 86 4.07 -15.95 1.79
C ARG A 86 3.07 -15.99 2.94
N ASP A 87 3.25 -16.92 3.87
CA ASP A 87 2.33 -17.09 5.01
C ASP A 87 2.18 -15.82 5.86
N ILE A 88 3.26 -15.04 5.99
CA ILE A 88 3.23 -13.75 6.69
C ILE A 88 2.34 -12.73 5.99
N ASP A 89 2.39 -12.66 4.66
CA ASP A 89 1.58 -11.72 3.87
C ASP A 89 0.11 -12.11 4.00
N VAL A 90 -0.21 -13.39 3.81
CA VAL A 90 -1.58 -13.91 3.94
C VAL A 90 -2.15 -13.65 5.33
N ARG A 91 -1.36 -13.89 6.39
CA ARG A 91 -1.78 -13.62 7.77
C ARG A 91 -2.06 -12.14 7.99
N THR A 92 -1.18 -11.25 7.52
CA THR A 92 -1.36 -9.80 7.62
C THR A 92 -2.62 -9.35 6.87
N LEU A 93 -2.81 -9.79 5.62
CA LEU A 93 -3.97 -9.43 4.81
C LEU A 93 -5.28 -9.90 5.44
N ARG A 94 -5.32 -11.10 6.04
CA ARG A 94 -6.48 -11.58 6.81
C ARG A 94 -6.80 -10.68 8.01
N GLN A 95 -5.77 -10.21 8.73
CA GLN A 95 -5.97 -9.28 9.84
C GLN A 95 -6.50 -7.93 9.36
N VAL A 96 -6.02 -7.41 8.23
CA VAL A 96 -6.55 -6.18 7.61
C VAL A 96 -8.02 -6.39 7.23
N GLY A 97 -8.34 -7.48 6.51
CA GLY A 97 -9.71 -7.79 6.10
C GLY A 97 -10.68 -7.99 7.27
N ALA A 98 -10.23 -8.58 8.38
CA ALA A 98 -11.06 -8.71 9.57
C ALA A 98 -11.44 -7.34 10.19
N ARG A 99 -10.57 -6.34 10.07
CA ARG A 99 -10.81 -4.98 10.57
C ARG A 99 -11.75 -4.19 9.66
N THR A 100 -11.67 -4.39 8.34
CA THR A 100 -12.56 -3.69 7.40
C THR A 100 -14.01 -4.14 7.55
N VAL A 101 -14.26 -5.43 7.79
CA VAL A 101 -15.63 -5.97 8.01
C VAL A 101 -16.29 -5.39 9.27
N LEU A 102 -15.50 -4.95 10.25
CA LEU A 102 -16.00 -4.40 11.52
C LEU A 102 -16.21 -2.88 11.48
N THR A 103 -15.86 -2.21 10.38
CA THR A 103 -15.98 -0.76 10.25
C THR A 103 -17.20 -0.43 9.39
N PRO A 104 -18.21 0.31 9.92
CA PRO A 104 -19.33 0.79 9.10
C PRO A 104 -18.81 1.65 7.93
N GLN A 105 -19.35 1.45 6.73
CA GLN A 105 -19.08 2.27 5.53
C GLN A 105 -19.91 3.54 5.53
#